data_AF-Q07GL7-F1
#
_entry.id   AF-Q07GL7-F1
#
_cell.length_a   1.000
_cell.length_b   1.000
_cell.length_c   1.000
_cell.angle_alpha   90.00
_cell.angle_beta   90.00
_cell.angle_gamma   90.00
#
_symmetry.space_group_name_H-M   'P 1'
#
loop_
_entity.id
_entity.type
_entity.pdbx_description
1 polymer ?
#
loop_
_entity_poly.entity_id
_entity_poly.type
_entity_poly.pdbx_seq_one_letter_code
_entity_poly.pdbx_strand_id
1 'polypeptide(L)'
;MSLQLVCEDLRLRLRSRDPVELQQAQKRLSPCGRTFRFSACILPPSPSCLSPSKQRRYPMAIDGQITRTDDDAFTGWIASLTFDVDIVLTQNPYKKEDKHPDFEITTKTPRNREIRIGSAWEQTSKAGNDYLSLSVMVNGQQVRVNALRGKDDPEGTYRLVPLAG
;
A
#
# COMPACT_ATOMS: atom_id res chain seq x y z
N MET A 1 10.39 -55.24 17.10
CA MET A 1 11.57 -55.23 16.22
C MET A 1 11.11 -55.56 14.81
N SER A 2 11.29 -54.78 13.74
CA SER A 2 11.82 -53.43 13.55
C SER A 2 11.39 -53.01 12.13
N LEU A 3 10.33 -52.18 12.02
CA LEU A 3 9.86 -51.59 10.75
C LEU A 3 10.67 -50.35 10.34
N GLN A 4 11.77 -50.07 11.05
CA GLN A 4 12.58 -48.86 10.90
C GLN A 4 13.58 -48.92 9.72
N LEU A 5 13.91 -50.11 9.20
CA LEU A 5 15.00 -50.25 8.23
C LEU A 5 14.62 -49.99 6.75
N VAL A 6 13.33 -49.94 6.39
CA VAL A 6 12.93 -49.77 4.97
C VAL A 6 12.82 -48.28 4.59
N CYS A 7 12.63 -47.38 5.55
CA CYS A 7 12.42 -45.95 5.26
C CYS A 7 13.70 -45.15 5.01
N GLU A 8 14.87 -45.59 5.48
CA GLU A 8 16.13 -44.87 5.24
C GLU A 8 16.68 -45.10 3.83
N ASP A 9 16.47 -46.28 3.25
CA ASP A 9 17.03 -46.65 1.95
C ASP A 9 16.35 -45.94 0.77
N LEU A 10 15.05 -45.63 0.90
CA LEU A 10 14.31 -44.87 -0.12
C LEU A 10 14.67 -43.37 -0.11
N ARG A 11 15.15 -42.87 1.03
CA ARG A 11 15.51 -41.45 1.22
C ARG A 11 16.84 -41.10 0.58
N LEU A 12 17.74 -42.07 0.45
CA LEU A 12 19.05 -41.88 -0.18
C LEU A 12 18.98 -41.90 -1.72
N ARG A 13 18.07 -42.69 -2.33
CA ARG A 13 17.93 -42.74 -3.80
C ARG A 13 17.21 -41.55 -4.43
N LEU A 14 16.49 -40.75 -3.66
CA LEU A 14 15.75 -39.59 -4.16
C LEU A 14 16.55 -38.28 -4.12
N ARG A 15 17.76 -38.26 -3.54
CA ARG A 15 18.63 -37.06 -3.52
C ARG A 15 19.49 -36.91 -4.78
N SER A 16 19.57 -37.92 -5.64
CA SER A 16 20.50 -37.92 -6.78
C SER A 16 19.83 -37.75 -8.15
N ARG A 17 18.61 -37.19 -8.21
CA ARG A 17 17.96 -36.91 -9.49
C ARG A 17 17.88 -35.41 -9.75
N ASP A 18 18.52 -35.01 -10.84
CA ASP A 18 18.52 -33.64 -11.34
C ASP A 18 17.08 -33.17 -11.63
N PRO A 19 16.76 -31.90 -11.33
CA PRO A 19 15.40 -31.38 -11.36
C PRO A 19 14.74 -31.36 -12.76
N VAL A 20 15.51 -31.63 -13.83
CA VAL A 20 15.02 -31.64 -15.21
C VAL A 20 14.30 -32.96 -15.56
N GLU A 21 14.68 -34.09 -14.96
CA GLU A 21 14.09 -35.40 -15.29
C GLU A 21 12.67 -35.57 -14.72
N LEU A 22 12.36 -34.87 -13.62
CA LEU A 22 11.06 -34.96 -12.95
C LEU A 22 9.94 -34.25 -13.71
N GLN A 23 10.24 -33.21 -14.49
CA GLN A 23 9.21 -32.51 -15.28
C GLN A 23 8.75 -33.28 -16.51
N GLN A 24 9.56 -34.19 -17.05
CA GLN A 24 9.21 -34.97 -18.24
C GLN A 24 8.36 -36.21 -17.93
N ALA A 25 8.42 -36.75 -16.70
CA ALA A 25 7.59 -37.89 -16.28
C ALA A 25 6.11 -37.51 -16.06
N GLN A 26 5.80 -36.24 -15.79
CA GLN A 26 4.44 -35.81 -15.45
C GLN A 26 3.53 -35.59 -16.68
N LYS A 27 4.09 -35.57 -17.90
CA LYS A 27 3.34 -35.32 -19.15
C LYS A 27 2.77 -36.56 -19.84
N ARG A 28 3.02 -37.76 -19.31
CA ARG A 28 2.44 -39.00 -19.81
C ARG A 28 1.78 -39.69 -18.64
N LEU A 29 0.46 -39.57 -18.52
CA LEU A 29 -0.47 -40.56 -17.96
C LEU A 29 -1.80 -39.86 -17.61
N SER A 30 -2.73 -39.88 -18.55
CA SER A 30 -4.16 -40.03 -18.31
C SER A 30 -4.68 -40.80 -19.50
N PRO A 31 -5.32 -41.96 -19.29
CA PRO A 31 -6.70 -41.91 -18.84
C PRO A 31 -7.10 -43.06 -17.88
N CYS A 32 -8.34 -42.97 -17.41
CA CYS A 32 -9.16 -44.05 -16.86
C CYS A 32 -9.08 -44.29 -15.34
N GLY A 33 -10.25 -44.15 -14.72
CA GLY A 33 -10.48 -44.17 -13.28
C GLY A 33 -10.05 -45.47 -12.60
N ARG A 34 -9.38 -45.32 -11.46
CA ARG A 34 -9.39 -46.22 -10.32
C ARG A 34 -8.84 -45.46 -9.11
N THR A 35 -9.64 -45.41 -8.06
CA THR A 35 -9.33 -44.81 -6.77
C THR A 35 -8.17 -45.57 -6.12
N PHE A 36 -6.97 -45.00 -6.15
CA PHE A 36 -5.88 -45.40 -5.26
C PHE A 36 -5.75 -44.35 -4.16
N ARG A 37 -6.18 -44.71 -2.94
CA ARG A 37 -5.83 -43.97 -1.72
C ARG A 37 -4.34 -44.19 -1.46
N PHE A 38 -3.51 -43.28 -1.96
CA PHE A 38 -2.17 -43.11 -1.41
C PHE A 38 -2.29 -42.32 -0.11
N SER A 39 -1.96 -43.01 0.98
CA SER A 39 -1.79 -42.41 2.30
C SER A 39 -0.82 -41.24 2.19
N ALA A 40 -1.32 -40.04 2.44
CA ALA A 40 -0.54 -38.81 2.38
C ALA A 40 0.56 -38.86 3.44
N CYS A 41 1.79 -39.14 2.99
CA CYS A 41 2.97 -38.73 3.74
C CYS A 41 2.93 -37.19 3.80
N ILE A 42 2.74 -36.70 5.02
CA ILE A 42 2.73 -35.28 5.38
C ILE A 42 4.13 -34.72 5.07
N LEU A 43 4.30 -34.20 3.86
CA LEU A 43 5.40 -33.31 3.55
C LEU A 43 5.08 -31.97 4.21
N PRO A 44 6.01 -31.36 4.97
CA PRO A 44 5.82 -29.99 5.42
C PRO A 44 5.66 -29.10 4.18
N PRO A 45 4.69 -28.17 4.17
CA PRO A 45 4.51 -27.27 3.05
C PRO A 45 5.79 -26.46 2.84
N SER A 46 6.25 -26.45 1.59
CA SER A 46 7.33 -25.60 1.08
C SER A 46 7.14 -24.16 1.57
N PRO A 47 8.20 -23.43 1.99
CA PRO A 47 8.07 -22.08 2.55
C PRO A 47 7.78 -20.99 1.50
N SER A 48 7.40 -21.35 0.27
CA SER A 48 7.17 -20.41 -0.83
C SER A 48 5.82 -19.70 -0.79
N CYS A 49 5.00 -19.94 0.23
CA CYS A 49 3.70 -19.28 0.39
C CYS A 49 3.73 -18.28 1.57
N LEU A 50 4.75 -17.42 1.63
CA LEU A 50 4.51 -16.10 2.22
C LEU A 50 3.59 -15.36 1.27
N SER A 51 2.28 -15.47 1.50
CA SER A 51 1.35 -14.42 1.10
C SER A 51 2.01 -13.09 1.43
N PRO A 52 1.94 -12.04 0.58
CA PRO A 52 2.37 -10.73 1.01
C PRO A 52 1.54 -10.43 2.25
N SER A 53 2.16 -10.59 3.42
CA SER A 53 1.56 -10.29 4.69
C SER A 53 1.01 -8.90 4.46
N LYS A 54 -0.31 -8.73 4.65
CA LYS A 54 -0.95 -7.44 4.69
C LYS A 54 -0.15 -6.66 5.72
N GLN A 55 0.90 -5.97 5.25
CA GLN A 55 1.84 -5.28 6.11
C GLN A 55 0.91 -4.34 6.81
N ARG A 56 0.74 -4.52 8.12
CA ARG A 56 0.15 -3.51 8.96
C ARG A 56 1.10 -2.35 8.79
N ARG A 57 0.86 -1.53 7.76
CA ARG A 57 1.45 -0.23 7.62
C ARG A 57 0.86 0.49 8.79
N TYR A 58 1.61 0.50 9.88
CA TYR A 58 1.33 1.43 10.96
C TYR A 58 1.16 2.76 10.25
N PRO A 59 -0.02 3.41 10.40
CA PRO A 59 -0.20 4.72 9.81
C PRO A 59 1.01 5.52 10.30
N MET A 60 1.79 6.04 9.35
CA MET A 60 2.88 6.93 9.72
C MET A 60 2.27 7.99 10.65
N ALA A 61 2.96 8.31 11.73
CA ALA A 61 2.57 9.43 12.57
C ALA A 61 2.78 10.68 11.72
N ILE A 62 1.71 11.07 11.03
CA ILE A 62 1.66 12.24 10.16
C ILE A 62 0.76 13.23 10.86
N ASP A 63 1.28 14.43 11.03
CA ASP A 63 0.51 15.58 11.47
C ASP A 63 0.66 16.69 10.44
N GLY A 64 -0.21 17.67 10.53
CA GLY A 64 -0.13 18.83 9.67
C GLY A 64 -1.36 19.69 9.75
N GLN A 65 -1.19 20.91 9.25
CA GLN A 65 -2.21 21.93 9.23
C GLN A 65 -2.11 22.68 7.91
N ILE A 66 -3.27 22.96 7.31
CA ILE A 66 -3.38 23.82 6.16
C ILE A 66 -4.36 24.95 6.46
N THR A 67 -4.08 26.12 5.93
CA THR A 67 -4.89 27.31 6.07
C THR A 67 -5.26 27.82 4.69
N ARG A 68 -6.52 28.18 4.51
CA ARG A 68 -7.00 28.82 3.29
C ARG A 68 -6.48 30.25 3.24
N THR A 69 -5.84 30.60 2.14
CA THR A 69 -5.38 31.95 1.81
C THR A 69 -6.42 32.65 0.93
N ASP A 70 -6.39 33.98 0.87
CA ASP A 70 -7.36 34.81 0.14
C ASP A 70 -7.38 34.52 -1.38
N ASP A 71 -6.28 34.02 -1.96
CA ASP A 71 -6.15 33.70 -3.38
C ASP A 71 -6.75 32.32 -3.78
N ASP A 72 -7.70 31.80 -2.99
CA ASP A 72 -8.25 30.44 -3.10
C ASP A 72 -7.19 29.32 -3.16
N ALA A 73 -6.01 29.59 -2.65
CA ALA A 73 -4.95 28.63 -2.41
C ALA A 73 -4.97 28.17 -0.95
N PHE A 74 -4.43 26.98 -0.67
CA PHE A 74 -4.14 26.60 0.72
C PHE A 74 -2.63 26.57 0.92
N THR A 75 -2.21 27.00 2.09
CA THR A 75 -0.81 26.96 2.51
C THR A 75 -0.72 26.26 3.85
N GLY A 76 0.35 25.51 4.07
CA GLY A 76 0.51 24.78 5.32
C GLY A 76 1.72 23.88 5.29
N TRP A 77 1.74 22.92 6.21
CA TRP A 77 2.83 21.98 6.35
C TRP A 77 2.30 20.58 6.63
N ILE A 78 3.10 19.60 6.24
CA ILE A 78 2.89 18.19 6.55
C ILE A 78 4.19 17.62 7.09
N ALA A 79 4.12 17.06 8.29
CA ALA A 79 5.28 16.52 8.98
C ALA A 79 5.04 15.08 9.42
N SER A 80 6.13 14.35 9.45
CA SER A 80 6.28 12.99 9.94
C SER A 80 7.68 12.86 10.54
N LEU A 81 7.96 11.75 11.22
CA LEU A 81 9.31 11.48 11.75
C LEU A 81 10.40 11.46 10.66
N THR A 82 10.02 11.19 9.40
CA THR A 82 10.97 11.03 8.28
C THR A 82 11.00 12.21 7.31
N PHE A 83 10.07 13.16 7.41
CA PHE A 83 10.01 14.31 6.52
C PHE A 83 9.24 15.45 7.18
N ASP A 84 9.61 16.66 6.83
CA ASP A 84 8.95 17.88 7.26
C ASP A 84 9.00 18.84 6.08
N VAL A 85 7.83 19.16 5.50
CA VAL A 85 7.74 19.95 4.28
C VAL A 85 6.55 20.90 4.31
N ASP A 86 6.80 22.12 3.85
CA ASP A 86 5.74 23.09 3.54
C ASP A 86 5.06 22.70 2.23
N ILE A 87 3.73 22.79 2.22
CA ILE A 87 2.90 22.47 1.06
C ILE A 87 2.05 23.66 0.66
N VAL A 88 1.84 23.78 -0.64
CA VAL A 88 0.93 24.75 -1.24
C VAL A 88 -0.05 23.98 -2.11
N LEU A 89 -1.33 24.24 -1.94
CA LEU A 89 -2.40 23.73 -2.77
C LEU A 89 -2.86 24.85 -3.69
N THR A 90 -2.71 24.63 -4.99
CA THR A 90 -3.15 25.58 -6.01
C THR A 90 -4.28 24.95 -6.79
N GLN A 91 -5.29 25.72 -7.17
CA GLN A 91 -6.38 25.22 -8.02
C GLN A 91 -5.84 24.66 -9.33
N ASN A 92 -6.41 23.53 -9.76
CA ASN A 92 -6.07 22.92 -11.03
C ASN A 92 -6.83 23.63 -12.17
N PRO A 93 -6.14 24.39 -13.06
CA PRO A 93 -6.81 25.11 -14.16
C PRO A 93 -7.37 24.17 -15.24
N TYR A 94 -6.98 22.89 -15.23
CA TYR A 94 -7.37 21.90 -16.23
C TYR A 94 -8.45 20.93 -15.74
N LYS A 95 -9.17 21.26 -14.67
CA LYS A 95 -10.30 20.44 -14.20
C LYS A 95 -11.42 20.46 -15.25
N LYS A 96 -11.71 19.29 -15.84
CA LYS A 96 -12.78 19.10 -16.84
C LYS A 96 -13.92 18.20 -16.39
N GLU A 97 -13.66 17.34 -15.41
CA GLU A 97 -14.59 16.33 -14.88
C GLU A 97 -14.39 16.24 -13.35
N ASP A 98 -15.40 15.78 -12.62
CA ASP A 98 -15.37 15.68 -11.15
C ASP A 98 -14.37 14.65 -10.61
N LYS A 99 -13.91 13.72 -11.45
CA LYS A 99 -12.86 12.76 -11.07
C LYS A 99 -11.47 13.38 -11.05
N HIS A 100 -11.29 14.50 -11.75
CA HIS A 100 -10.01 15.21 -11.75
C HIS A 100 -9.78 15.89 -10.40
N PRO A 101 -8.50 16.04 -10.01
CA PRO A 101 -8.19 16.75 -8.78
C PRO A 101 -8.57 18.22 -8.89
N ASP A 102 -9.16 18.73 -7.80
CA ASP A 102 -9.51 20.13 -7.64
C ASP A 102 -8.26 20.99 -7.42
N PHE A 103 -7.32 20.45 -6.65
CA PHE A 103 -6.08 21.14 -6.31
C PHE A 103 -4.85 20.30 -6.66
N GLU A 104 -3.80 20.97 -7.07
CA GLU A 104 -2.46 20.43 -7.19
C GLU A 104 -1.63 20.78 -5.95
N ILE A 105 -0.94 19.78 -5.40
CA ILE A 105 -0.10 19.97 -4.21
C ILE A 105 1.34 20.13 -4.67
N THR A 106 1.89 21.31 -4.45
CA THR A 106 3.31 21.62 -4.68
C THR A 106 4.04 21.81 -3.36
N THR A 107 5.35 21.54 -3.38
CA THR A 107 6.26 21.77 -2.26
C THR A 107 7.60 22.24 -2.78
N LYS A 108 8.43 22.75 -1.89
CA LYS A 108 9.79 23.17 -2.19
C LYS A 108 10.78 22.15 -1.66
N THR A 109 11.67 21.70 -2.54
CA THR A 109 12.82 20.90 -2.12
C THR A 109 13.78 21.74 -1.25
N PRO A 110 14.67 21.12 -0.47
CA PRO A 110 15.70 21.84 0.30
C PRO A 110 16.61 22.76 -0.54
N ARG A 111 16.64 22.56 -1.87
CA ARG A 111 17.35 23.42 -2.83
C ARG A 111 16.44 24.49 -3.46
N ASN A 112 15.29 24.78 -2.85
CA ASN A 112 14.31 25.75 -3.28
C ASN A 112 13.77 25.52 -4.70
N ARG A 113 13.63 24.25 -5.11
CA ARG A 113 12.96 23.90 -6.37
C ARG A 113 11.55 23.44 -6.08
N GLU A 114 10.59 24.02 -6.79
CA GLU A 114 9.20 23.62 -6.68
C GLU A 114 8.95 22.30 -7.42
N ILE A 115 8.30 21.36 -6.74
CA ILE A 115 7.91 20.08 -7.29
C ILE A 115 6.46 19.78 -6.92
N ARG A 116 5.74 19.14 -7.84
CA ARG A 116 4.41 18.60 -7.57
C ARG A 116 4.56 17.25 -6.87
N ILE A 117 3.97 17.13 -5.68
CA ILE A 117 3.99 15.90 -4.88
C ILE A 117 2.66 15.17 -4.85
N GLY A 118 1.57 15.84 -5.22
CA GLY A 118 0.26 15.24 -5.07
C GLY A 118 -0.88 16.06 -5.64
N SER A 119 -2.07 15.67 -5.20
CA SER A 119 -3.34 16.27 -5.58
C SER A 119 -4.33 16.17 -4.42
N ALA A 120 -5.28 17.10 -4.39
CA ALA A 120 -6.39 17.08 -3.43
C ALA A 120 -7.75 17.19 -4.13
N TRP A 121 -8.75 16.65 -3.46
CA TRP A 121 -10.15 16.66 -3.86
C TRP A 121 -11.00 17.23 -2.73
N GLU A 122 -11.93 18.11 -3.06
CA GLU A 122 -12.93 18.58 -2.13
C GLU A 122 -14.08 17.57 -2.07
N GLN A 123 -14.40 17.09 -0.87
CA GLN A 123 -15.42 16.07 -0.68
C GLN A 123 -16.32 16.41 0.51
N THR A 124 -17.59 16.07 0.40
CA THR A 124 -18.54 16.17 1.49
C THR A 124 -18.76 14.80 2.12
N SER A 125 -18.66 14.73 3.44
CA SER A 125 -18.91 13.50 4.20
C SER A 125 -20.41 13.17 4.22
N LYS A 126 -20.76 11.91 4.50
CA LYS A 126 -22.16 11.51 4.72
C LYS A 126 -22.84 12.29 5.87
N ALA A 127 -22.04 12.79 6.81
CA ALA A 127 -22.50 13.63 7.91
C ALA A 127 -22.73 15.10 7.50
N GLY A 128 -22.48 15.47 6.24
CA GLY A 128 -22.62 16.84 5.73
C GLY A 128 -21.44 17.76 6.03
N ASN A 129 -20.31 17.21 6.50
CA ASN A 129 -19.10 17.99 6.74
C ASN A 129 -18.20 17.99 5.51
N ASP A 130 -17.80 19.17 5.05
CA ASP A 130 -16.82 19.30 3.97
C ASP A 130 -15.41 19.03 4.49
N TYR A 131 -14.64 18.30 3.69
CA TYR A 131 -13.25 17.96 3.96
C TYR A 131 -12.46 17.91 2.66
N LEU A 132 -11.15 18.14 2.75
CA LEU A 132 -10.26 17.89 1.62
C LEU A 132 -9.65 16.50 1.77
N SER A 133 -9.67 15.71 0.71
CA SER A 133 -8.97 14.44 0.60
C SER A 133 -7.67 14.67 -0.15
N LEU A 134 -6.53 14.41 0.48
CA LEU A 134 -5.21 14.66 -0.08
C LEU A 134 -4.52 13.32 -0.36
N SER A 135 -3.93 13.21 -1.54
CA SER A 135 -3.03 12.12 -1.91
C SER A 135 -1.67 12.69 -2.25
N VAL A 136 -0.68 12.40 -1.41
CA VAL A 136 0.68 12.94 -1.51
C VAL A 136 1.67 11.80 -1.69
N MET A 137 2.65 11.98 -2.58
CA MET A 137 3.79 11.08 -2.71
C MET A 137 5.01 11.72 -2.06
N VAL A 138 5.47 11.16 -0.95
CA VAL A 138 6.66 11.62 -0.23
C VAL A 138 7.58 10.43 0.00
N ASN A 139 8.88 10.59 -0.24
CA ASN A 139 9.89 9.54 -0.08
C ASN A 139 9.53 8.21 -0.77
N GLY A 140 8.88 8.27 -1.93
CA GLY A 140 8.45 7.09 -2.70
C GLY A 140 7.23 6.35 -2.12
N GLN A 141 6.62 6.87 -1.06
CA GLN A 141 5.39 6.31 -0.48
C GLN A 141 4.20 7.22 -0.78
N GLN A 142 3.09 6.61 -1.18
CA GLN A 142 1.81 7.30 -1.27
C GLN A 142 1.19 7.37 0.13
N VAL A 143 0.96 8.59 0.56
CA VAL A 143 0.28 8.96 1.79
C VAL A 143 -1.08 9.52 1.43
N ARG A 144 -2.12 9.07 2.13
CA ARG A 144 -3.47 9.64 2.04
C ARG A 144 -3.85 10.24 3.38
N VAL A 145 -4.24 11.51 3.35
CA VAL A 145 -4.68 12.26 4.53
C VAL A 145 -5.93 13.04 4.20
N ASN A 146 -6.80 13.24 5.20
CA ASN A 146 -7.95 14.12 5.08
C ASN A 146 -7.70 15.39 5.87
N ALA A 147 -7.93 16.55 5.28
CA ALA A 147 -7.98 17.82 5.99
C ALA A 147 -9.40 18.05 6.52
N LEU A 148 -9.56 18.02 7.84
CA LEU A 148 -10.83 18.25 8.51
C LEU A 148 -10.81 19.65 9.15
N ARG A 149 -11.91 20.39 9.00
CA ARG A 149 -12.13 21.61 9.78
C ARG A 149 -12.62 21.22 11.17
N GLY A 150 -11.86 21.57 12.21
CA GLY A 150 -12.32 21.43 13.58
C GLY A 150 -13.39 22.48 13.90
N LYS A 151 -14.26 22.16 14.86
CA LYS A 151 -15.31 23.09 15.32
C LYS A 151 -14.74 24.26 16.12
N ASP A 152 -13.63 24.01 16.80
CA ASP A 152 -12.93 24.98 17.66
C ASP A 152 -11.76 25.67 16.94
N ASP A 153 -11.47 25.28 15.70
CA ASP A 153 -10.40 25.86 14.90
C ASP A 153 -10.87 27.17 14.24
N PRO A 154 -9.96 28.15 14.06
CA PRO A 154 -10.27 29.37 13.34
C PRO A 154 -10.75 29.07 11.91
N GLU A 155 -11.64 29.91 11.40
CA GLU A 155 -12.17 29.77 10.06
C GLU A 155 -11.05 29.71 9.02
N GLY A 156 -11.15 28.76 8.08
CA GLY A 156 -10.15 28.53 7.06
C GLY A 156 -8.98 27.65 7.49
N THR A 157 -8.92 27.18 8.75
CA THR A 157 -7.89 26.24 9.21
C THR A 157 -8.39 24.81 9.19
N TYR A 158 -7.57 23.90 8.65
CA TYR A 158 -7.88 22.48 8.54
C TYR A 158 -6.73 21.65 9.10
N ARG A 159 -7.08 20.63 9.88
CA ARG A 159 -6.12 19.68 10.44
C ARG A 159 -6.03 18.44 9.57
N LEU A 160 -4.81 17.99 9.28
CA LEU A 160 -4.58 16.76 8.56
C LEU A 160 -4.76 15.55 9.49
N VAL A 161 -5.59 14.61 9.06
CA VAL A 161 -5.84 13.34 9.74
C VAL A 161 -5.42 12.22 8.79
N PRO A 162 -4.46 11.37 9.18
CA PRO A 162 -4.02 10.27 8.34
C PRO A 162 -5.14 9.25 8.18
N LEU A 163 -5.38 8.83 6.93
CA LEU A 163 -6.22 7.67 6.67
C LEU A 163 -5.39 6.42 6.96
N ALA A 164 -5.81 5.65 7.97
CA ALA A 164 -5.27 4.31 8.17
C ALA A 164 -5.58 3.47 6.91
N GLY A 165 -4.52 3.05 6.21
CA GLY A 165 -4.59 2.19 5.01
C GLY A 165 -4.83 0.72 5.32
#